data_AF-A0A958BK44-F1
#
_entry.id   AF-A0A958BK44-F1
#
_cell.length_a   1.000
_cell.length_b   1.000
_cell.length_c   1.000
_cell.angle_alpha   90.00
_cell.angle_beta   90.00
_cell.angle_gamma   90.00
#
_symmetry.space_group_name_H-M   'P 1'
#
loop_
_entity.id
_entity.type
_entity.pdbx_description
1 polymer ?
#
loop_
_entity_poly.entity_id
_entity_poly.type
_entity_poly.pdbx_seq_one_letter_code
_entity_poly.pdbx_strand_id
1 'polypeptide(L)'
;MVETLEISSRTRVATLLLMCPEALEVLIGFDPHLESLRSAAKCRMIAHRLSLADVAYESGTPVEEIVRAVSETMGMPASPS
;
A
#
# COMPACT_ATOMS: atom_id res chain seq x y z
N MET A 1 14.73 -3.37 20.84
CA MET A 1 14.08 -2.11 20.43
C MET A 1 13.23 -2.47 19.23
N VAL A 2 11.91 -2.38 19.33
CA VAL A 2 11.01 -2.69 18.22
C VAL A 2 10.97 -1.43 17.37
N GLU A 3 11.63 -1.44 16.20
CA GLU A 3 11.47 -0.38 15.22
C GLU A 3 9.99 -0.27 14.89
N THR A 4 9.39 0.88 15.19
CA THR A 4 8.04 1.21 14.76
C THR A 4 8.09 1.26 13.23
N LEU A 5 7.53 0.25 12.57
CA LEU A 5 7.44 0.19 11.12
C LEU A 5 6.57 1.36 10.65
N GLU A 6 7.21 2.35 10.06
CA GLU A 6 6.57 3.57 9.56
C GLU A 6 6.20 3.36 8.09
N ILE A 7 4.93 3.58 7.76
CA ILE A 7 4.46 3.52 6.37
C ILE A 7 4.87 4.82 5.67
N SER A 8 5.60 4.69 4.56
CA SER A 8 6.05 5.81 3.73
C SER A 8 5.65 5.60 2.27
N SER A 9 5.81 6.64 1.45
CA SER A 9 5.60 6.60 0.01
C SER A 9 6.35 5.46 -0.71
N ARG A 10 7.51 5.07 -0.16
CA ARG A 10 8.38 4.01 -0.72
C ARG A 10 8.03 2.61 -0.25
N THR A 11 7.08 2.47 0.67
CA THR A 11 6.63 1.16 1.15
C THR A 11 6.10 0.35 -0.03
N ARG A 12 6.63 -0.86 -0.20
CA ARG A 12 6.19 -1.78 -1.25
C ARG A 12 4.83 -2.37 -0.90
N VAL A 13 3.96 -2.48 -1.89
CA VAL A 13 2.63 -3.10 -1.74
C VAL A 13 2.77 -4.54 -1.24
N ALA A 14 3.73 -5.32 -1.75
CA ALA A 14 3.97 -6.67 -1.24
C ALA A 14 4.29 -6.71 0.27
N THR A 15 5.13 -5.80 0.77
CA THR A 15 5.49 -5.74 2.19
C THR A 15 4.29 -5.37 3.04
N LEU A 16 3.50 -4.41 2.56
CA LEU A 16 2.28 -3.95 3.20
C LEU A 16 1.22 -5.06 3.27
N LEU A 17 1.00 -5.80 2.19
CA LEU A 17 0.04 -6.92 2.16
C LEU A 17 0.47 -8.12 3.00
N LEU A 18 1.78 -8.30 3.23
CA LEU A 18 2.28 -9.31 4.18
C LEU A 18 1.96 -8.96 5.63
N MET A 19 1.90 -7.66 5.96
CA MET A 19 1.61 -7.19 7.32
C MET A 19 0.10 -7.02 7.56
N CYS A 20 -0.62 -6.51 6.57
CA CYS A 20 -2.06 -6.27 6.62
C CYS A 20 -2.68 -6.56 5.23
N PRO A 21 -3.19 -7.78 5.01
CA PRO A 21 -3.87 -8.14 3.78
C PRO A 21 -5.10 -7.26 3.49
N GLU A 22 -5.75 -6.74 4.53
CA GLU A 22 -6.93 -5.86 4.43
C GLU A 22 -6.60 -4.51 3.78
N ALA A 23 -5.34 -4.07 3.86
CA ALA A 23 -4.90 -2.85 3.18
C ALA A 23 -5.01 -2.96 1.65
N LEU A 24 -5.17 -4.16 1.08
CA LEU A 24 -5.51 -4.33 -0.33
C LEU A 24 -6.84 -3.66 -0.69
N GLU A 25 -7.85 -3.76 0.17
CA GLU A 25 -9.19 -3.18 -0.08
C GLU A 25 -9.11 -1.66 -0.18
N VAL A 26 -8.27 -1.05 0.67
CA VAL A 26 -8.00 0.38 0.66
C VAL A 26 -7.33 0.78 -0.65
N LEU A 27 -6.29 0.06 -1.06
CA LEU A 27 -5.58 0.33 -2.31
C LEU A 27 -6.47 0.16 -3.54
N ILE A 28 -7.36 -0.84 -3.56
CA ILE A 28 -8.37 -1.03 -4.63
C ILE A 28 -9.33 0.16 -4.69
N GLY A 29 -9.66 0.76 -3.54
CA GLY A 29 -10.47 1.98 -3.48
C GLY A 29 -9.85 3.19 -4.19
N PHE A 30 -8.51 3.27 -4.23
CA PHE A 30 -7.78 4.32 -4.95
C PHE A 30 -7.51 3.95 -6.42
N ASP A 31 -7.13 2.70 -6.68
CA ASP A 31 -6.92 2.17 -8.03
C ASP A 31 -7.59 0.80 -8.20
N PRO A 32 -8.74 0.74 -8.90
CA PRO A 32 -9.46 -0.51 -9.17
C PRO A 32 -8.64 -1.55 -9.93
N HIS A 33 -7.60 -1.17 -10.68
CA HIS A 33 -6.75 -2.13 -11.40
C HIS A 33 -5.95 -3.04 -10.45
N LEU A 34 -5.79 -2.62 -9.19
CA LEU A 34 -5.17 -3.41 -8.14
C LEU A 34 -6.04 -4.58 -7.68
N GLU A 35 -7.31 -4.66 -8.08
CA GLU A 35 -8.16 -5.82 -7.81
C GLU A 35 -7.54 -7.13 -8.35
N SER A 36 -6.75 -7.01 -9.43
CA SER A 36 -5.99 -8.12 -9.97
C SER A 36 -4.98 -8.74 -8.98
N LEU A 37 -4.54 -7.99 -7.96
CA LEU A 37 -3.65 -8.46 -6.90
C LEU A 37 -4.34 -9.42 -5.90
N ARG A 38 -5.68 -9.56 -5.94
CA ARG A 38 -6.36 -10.64 -5.20
C ARG A 38 -5.89 -12.03 -5.65
N SER A 39 -5.43 -12.16 -6.90
CA SER A 39 -4.81 -13.39 -7.38
C SER A 39 -3.41 -13.56 -6.77
N ALA A 40 -3.20 -14.63 -6.01
CA ALA A 40 -1.91 -14.94 -5.37
C ALA A 40 -0.74 -15.05 -6.37
N ALA A 41 -1.01 -15.40 -7.63
CA ALA A 41 0.01 -15.40 -8.69
C ALA A 41 0.38 -13.98 -9.10
N LYS A 42 -0.63 -13.14 -9.39
CA LYS A 42 -0.43 -11.73 -9.79
C LYS A 42 0.18 -10.91 -8.66
N CYS A 43 -0.24 -11.12 -7.42
CA CYS A 43 0.34 -10.47 -6.24
C CYS A 43 1.86 -10.74 -6.16
N ARG A 44 2.28 -12.01 -6.28
CA ARG A 44 3.70 -12.38 -6.28
C ARG A 44 4.50 -11.80 -7.45
N MET A 45 3.86 -11.54 -8.59
CA MET A 45 4.54 -10.97 -9.76
C MET A 45 4.64 -9.44 -9.72
N ILE A 46 3.58 -8.78 -9.27
CA ILE A 46 3.38 -7.33 -9.43
C ILE A 46 3.64 -6.57 -8.13
N ALA A 47 3.13 -7.05 -6.99
CA ALA A 47 3.13 -6.29 -5.74
C ALA A 47 4.55 -6.00 -5.20
N HIS A 48 5.56 -6.82 -5.56
CA HIS A 48 6.95 -6.58 -5.17
C HIS A 48 7.62 -5.44 -5.95
N ARG A 49 7.04 -5.03 -7.09
CA ARG A 49 7.52 -3.95 -7.95
C ARG A 49 6.74 -2.65 -7.78
N LEU A 50 5.65 -2.70 -7.04
CA LEU A 50 4.73 -1.60 -6.84
C LEU A 50 4.95 -0.99 -5.44
N SER A 51 5.15 0.32 -5.39
CA SER A 51 5.18 1.13 -4.17
C SER A 51 3.89 1.93 -4.00
N LEU A 52 3.67 2.49 -2.80
CA LEU A 52 2.54 3.41 -2.59
C LEU A 52 2.63 4.67 -3.45
N ALA A 53 3.84 5.14 -3.75
CA ALA A 53 4.06 6.24 -4.69
C ALA A 53 3.64 5.87 -6.13
N ASP A 54 3.86 4.63 -6.56
CA ASP A 54 3.40 4.18 -7.88
C ASP A 54 1.87 4.12 -7.92
N VAL A 55 1.22 3.62 -6.86
CA VAL A 55 -0.24 3.63 -6.75
C VAL A 55 -0.80 5.06 -6.77
N ALA A 56 -0.13 5.99 -6.09
CA ALA A 56 -0.48 7.41 -6.11
C ALA A 56 -0.39 8.01 -7.52
N TYR A 57 0.70 7.70 -8.22
CA TYR A 57 0.92 8.16 -9.59
C TYR A 57 -0.15 7.62 -10.56
N GLU A 58 -0.44 6.33 -10.52
CA GLU A 58 -1.42 5.69 -11.41
C GLU A 58 -2.88 6.11 -11.11
N SER A 59 -3.22 6.28 -9.83
CA SER A 59 -4.57 6.72 -9.42
C SER A 59 -4.79 8.23 -9.55
N GLY A 60 -3.74 9.02 -9.74
CA GLY A 60 -3.81 10.48 -9.70
C GLY A 60 -4.14 11.05 -8.32
N THR A 61 -3.97 10.26 -7.25
CA THR A 61 -4.22 10.65 -5.87
C THR A 61 -2.92 11.08 -5.19
N PRO A 62 -2.92 12.12 -4.32
CA PRO A 62 -1.73 12.46 -3.52
C PRO A 62 -1.25 11.28 -2.68
N VAL A 63 0.07 11.01 -2.70
CA VAL A 63 0.65 9.85 -2.01
C VAL A 63 0.41 9.91 -0.50
N GLU A 64 0.33 11.10 0.07
CA GLU A 64 0.05 11.35 1.48
C GLU A 64 -1.35 10.85 1.88
N GLU A 65 -2.34 10.94 0.98
CA GLU A 65 -3.69 10.45 1.24
C GLU A 65 -3.72 8.92 1.29
N ILE A 66 -2.99 8.27 0.38
CA ILE A 66 -2.87 6.81 0.34
C ILE A 66 -2.11 6.31 1.57
N VAL A 67 -0.96 6.92 1.89
CA VAL A 67 -0.17 6.58 3.08
C VAL A 67 -1.02 6.73 4.34
N ARG A 68 -1.77 7.83 4.47
CA ARG A 68 -2.68 8.03 5.60
C ARG A 68 -3.76 6.94 5.69
N ALA A 69 -4.47 6.66 4.59
CA ALA A 69 -5.56 5.67 4.60
C ALA A 69 -5.07 4.24 4.94
N VAL A 70 -3.89 3.88 4.41
CA VAL A 70 -3.22 2.62 4.75
C VAL A 70 -2.80 2.60 6.21
N SER A 71 -2.16 3.65 6.71
CA SER A 71 -1.71 3.77 8.10
C SER A 71 -2.87 3.67 9.09
N GLU A 72 -3.99 4.34 8.80
CA GLU A 72 -5.23 4.26 9.59
C GLU A 72 -5.77 2.82 9.64
N THR A 73 -5.76 2.12 8.51
CA THR A 73 -6.20 0.72 8.41
C THR A 73 -5.29 -0.22 9.20
N MET A 74 -3.99 0.07 9.24
CA MET A 74 -3.00 -0.71 9.99
C MET A 74 -2.93 -0.34 11.47
N GLY A 75 -3.60 0.72 11.91
CA GLY A 75 -3.43 1.29 13.26
C GLY A 75 -2.00 1.79 13.53
N MET A 76 -1.28 2.20 12.48
CA MET A 76 0.12 2.63 12.53
C MET A 76 0.25 4.14 12.32
N PRO A 77 1.28 4.80 12.88
CA PRO A 77 1.55 6.20 12.59
C PRO A 77 1.90 6.37 11.10
N ALA A 78 1.27 7.36 10.45
CA ALA A 78 1.59 7.78 9.08
C ALA A 78 2.72 8.81 9.09
N SER A 79 3.68 8.69 8.17
CA SER A 79 4.67 9.75 7.95
C SER A 79 4.79 10.11 6.48
N PRO A 80 4.73 11.42 6.15
CA PRO A 80 4.73 11.91 4.78
C PRO A 80 6.14 12.04 4.15
N SER A 81 7.07 11.15 4.49
CA SER A 81 8.48 11.27 4.07
C SER A 81 8.80 10.62 2.71
#